data_AF-A0A4U9HK24-F1
#
_entry.id   AF-A0A4U9HK24-F1
#
_cell.length_a   1.000
_cell.length_b   1.000
_cell.length_c   1.000
_cell.angle_alpha   90.00
_cell.angle_beta   90.00
_cell.angle_gamma   90.00
#
_symmetry.space_group_name_H-M   'P 1'
#
loop_
_entity.id
_entity.type
_entity.pdbx_description
1 polymer ?
#
loop_
_entity_poly.entity_id
_entity_poly.type
_entity_poly.pdbx_seq_one_letter_code
_entity_poly.pdbx_strand_id
1 'polypeptide(L)' 'MVFYTFPAAFEKEIAQGFNAKMFAEVLKNAGMLTPPNTGRGYQRKSPRIDGRQINVYVIQYQPEGSQPE' A
#
# COMPACT_ATOMS: atom_id res chain seq x y z
N MET A 1 -12.33 0.57 -2.71
CA MET A 1 -11.78 -0.50 -3.59
C MET A 1 -10.38 -0.86 -3.11
N VAL A 2 -9.97 -2.13 -3.16
CA VAL A 2 -8.64 -2.59 -2.69
C VAL A 2 -7.76 -2.98 -3.88
N PHE A 3 -6.52 -2.50 -3.89
CA PHE A 3 -5.52 -2.78 -4.90
C PHE A 3 -4.28 -3.44 -4.30
N TYR A 4 -3.76 -4.46 -4.98
CA TYR A 4 -2.50 -5.12 -4.63
C TYR A 4 -1.44 -4.68 -5.63
N THR A 5 -0.40 -4.00 -5.15
CA THR A 5 0.65 -3.45 -6.01
C THR A 5 1.99 -4.10 -5.68
N PHE A 6 2.68 -4.58 -6.71
CA PHE A 6 4.05 -5.08 -6.56
C PHE A 6 4.99 -3.99 -6.05
N PRO A 7 6.00 -4.31 -5.23
CA PRO A 7 6.93 -3.32 -4.71
C PRO A 7 7.59 -2.46 -5.79
N ALA A 8 8.02 -3.08 -6.89
CA ALA A 8 8.66 -2.36 -7.99
C ALA A 8 7.75 -1.30 -8.63
N ALA A 9 6.48 -1.64 -8.88
CA ALA A 9 5.51 -0.69 -9.42
C ALA A 9 5.18 0.43 -8.42
N PHE A 10 5.01 0.08 -7.14
CA PHE A 10 4.78 1.07 -6.10
C PHE A 10 5.94 2.07 -5.99
N GLU A 11 7.19 1.58 -5.96
CA GLU A 11 8.36 2.40 -5.72
C GLU A 11 8.80 3.21 -6.94
N LYS A 12 8.65 2.65 -8.15
CA LYS A 12 9.17 3.26 -9.39
C LYS A 12 8.13 4.03 -10.19
N GLU A 13 6.85 3.75 -9.99
CA GLU A 13 5.77 4.38 -10.77
C GLU A 13 4.87 5.22 -9.85
N ILE A 14 4.34 4.63 -8.77
CA ILE A 14 3.39 5.35 -7.88
C ILE A 14 4.10 6.40 -7.02
N ALA A 15 5.16 6.00 -6.32
CA ALA A 15 5.94 6.87 -5.45
C ALA A 15 7.11 7.54 -6.20
N GLN A 16 7.09 7.55 -7.53
CA GLN A 16 8.16 8.10 -8.34
C GLN A 16 8.39 9.58 -8.00
N GLY A 17 9.66 9.94 -7.78
CA GLY A 17 10.02 11.30 -7.37
C GLY A 17 9.87 11.59 -5.88
N PHE A 18 9.35 10.64 -5.08
CA PHE A 18 9.25 10.75 -3.63
C PHE A 18 10.12 9.70 -2.92
N ASN A 19 10.35 9.89 -1.62
CA ASN A 19 10.85 8.81 -0.78
C ASN A 19 9.71 7.79 -0.55
N ALA A 20 9.83 6.60 -1.14
CA ALA A 20 8.77 5.59 -1.11
C ALA A 20 8.32 5.18 0.30
N LYS A 21 9.21 5.22 1.31
CA LYS A 21 8.82 4.91 2.70
C LYS A 21 7.97 6.02 3.31
N MET A 22 8.35 7.27 3.11
CA MET A 22 7.55 8.41 3.58
C MET A 22 6.22 8.49 2.85
N PHE A 23 6.21 8.25 1.54
CA PHE A 23 4.99 8.19 0.75
C PHE A 23 4.03 7.09 1.27
N ALA A 24 4.56 5.90 1.56
CA ALA A 24 3.78 4.82 2.16
C ALA A 24 3.28 5.16 3.57
N GLU A 25 4.05 5.88 4.39
CA GLU A 25 3.62 6.34 5.71
C GLU A 25 2.47 7.35 5.60
N VAL A 26 2.53 8.28 4.64
CA VAL A 26 1.44 9.24 4.38
C VAL A 26 0.16 8.51 3.99
N LEU A 27 0.24 7.56 3.05
CA LEU A 27 -0.93 6.76 2.66
C LEU A 27 -1.50 5.93 3.82
N LYS A 28 -0.62 5.37 4.67
CA LYS A 28 -1.04 4.63 5.87
C LYS A 28 -1.80 5.54 6.83
N ASN A 29 -1.29 6.74 7.08
CA ASN A 29 -1.92 7.71 7.98
C ASN A 29 -3.25 8.23 7.41
N ALA A 30 -3.37 8.33 6.09
CA ALA A 30 -4.62 8.65 5.41
C ALA A 30 -5.63 7.49 5.37
N GLY A 31 -5.28 6.29 5.88
CA GLY A 31 -6.13 5.10 5.75
C GLY A 31 -6.19 4.50 4.34
N MET A 32 -5.37 5.01 3.42
CA MET A 32 -5.26 4.56 2.02
C MET A 32 -4.25 3.43 1.82
N LEU A 33 -3.50 3.04 2.85
CA LEU A 33 -2.60 1.89 2.82
C LEU A 33 -2.82 1.00 4.02
N THR A 34 -2.94 -0.31 3.79
CA THR A 34 -3.14 -1.29 4.85
C THR A 34 -1.80 -1.85 5.31
N PRO A 35 -1.35 -1.56 6.55
CA PRO A 35 -0.08 -2.08 7.04
C PRO A 35 -0.12 -3.60 7.27
N PRO A 36 1.05 -4.26 7.39
CA PRO A 36 1.11 -5.66 7.80
C PRO A 36 0.68 -5.85 9.26
N ASN A 37 0.15 -7.03 9.57
CA ASN A 37 -0.27 -7.40 10.93
C ASN A 37 0.87 -7.37 11.96
N THR A 38 2.13 -7.45 11.51
CA THR A 38 3.32 -7.37 12.37
C THR A 38 3.65 -5.95 12.84
N GLY A 39 3.00 -4.93 12.26
CA GLY A 39 3.28 -3.52 12.56
C GLY A 39 4.62 -3.00 12.01
N ARG A 40 5.38 -3.82 11.26
CA ARG A 40 6.68 -3.44 10.69
C ARG A 40 6.64 -3.40 9.16
N GLY A 41 7.01 -2.24 8.61
CA GLY A 41 7.02 -1.99 7.17
C GLY A 41 5.63 -1.70 6.60
N TYR A 42 5.52 -1.74 5.28
CA TYR A 42 4.33 -1.29 4.55
C TYR A 42 3.75 -2.35 3.60
N GLN A 43 4.46 -3.46 3.44
CA GLN A 43 4.06 -4.55 2.55
C GLN A 43 3.45 -5.69 3.36
N ARG A 44 2.47 -6.38 2.77
CA ARG A 44 1.85 -7.58 3.33
C ARG A 44 1.75 -8.69 2.30
N LYS A 45 1.48 -9.90 2.77
CA LYS A 45 1.25 -11.04 1.89
C LYS A 45 -0.01 -10.83 1.06
N SER A 46 0.10 -11.08 -0.24
CA SER A 46 -1.02 -11.14 -1.17
C SER A 46 -2.00 -12.28 -0.80
N PRO A 47 -3.23 -12.25 -1.33
CA PRO A 47 -4.03 -13.45 -1.46
C PRO A 47 -3.23 -14.57 -2.12
N ARG A 48 -3.58 -15.82 -1.81
CA ARG A 48 -2.91 -16.97 -2.40
C ARG A 48 -3.36 -17.11 -3.85
N ILE A 49 -2.41 -17.07 -4.77
CA ILE A 49 -2.62 -17.25 -6.20
C ILE A 49 -1.69 -18.39 -6.62
N ASP A 50 -2.25 -19.47 -7.17
CA ASP A 50 -1.52 -20.68 -7.57
C ASP A 50 -0.57 -21.22 -6.47
N GLY A 51 -1.07 -21.23 -5.23
CA GLY A 51 -0.32 -21.70 -4.06
C GLY A 51 0.72 -20.72 -3.51
N ARG A 52 1.01 -19.62 -4.21
CA ARG A 52 2.04 -18.64 -3.85
C ARG A 52 1.44 -17.40 -3.19
N GLN A 53 2.23 -16.79 -2.30
CA GLN A 53 1.93 -15.50 -1.68
C GLN A 53 3.19 -14.63 -1.69
N ILE A 54 3.08 -13.45 -2.29
CA ILE A 54 4.16 -12.49 -2.44
C ILE A 54 3.94 -11.27 -1.56
N ASN A 55 4.99 -10.51 -1.28
CA ASN A 55 4.85 -9.25 -0.56
C ASN A 55 4.42 -8.15 -1.53
N VAL A 56 3.38 -7.40 -1.15
CA VAL A 56 2.77 -6.33 -1.96
C VAL A 56 2.34 -5.18 -1.07
N TYR A 57 2.25 -4.00 -1.66
CA TYR A 57 1.54 -2.87 -1.05
C TYR A 57 0.04 -3.06 -1.25
N VAL A 58 -0.76 -2.84 -0.20
CA VAL A 58 -2.22 -2.95 -0.27
C VAL A 58 -2.82 -1.56 -0.10
N ILE A 59 -3.28 -1.01 -1.21
CA ILE A 59 -3.77 0.36 -1.31
C ILE A 59 -5.29 0.33 -1.33
N GLN A 60 -5.92 1.25 -0.61
CA GLN A 60 -7.36 1.45 -0.61
C GLN A 60 -7.67 2.75 -1.34
N TYR A 61 -8.62 2.69 -2.27
CA TYR A 61 -9.22 3.91 -2.82
C TYR A 61 -10.13 4.55 -1.78
N GLN A 62 -9.85 5.80 -1.46
CA GLN A 62 -10.72 6.66 -0.67
C GLN A 62 -11.41 7.64 -1.64
N PRO A 63 -12.75 7.64 -1.75
CA PRO A 63 -13.45 8.63 -2.55
C PRO A 63 -13.31 10.03 -1.94
N GLU A 64 -13.21 11.06 -2.79
CA GLU A 64 -13.22 12.45 -2.33
C GLU A 64 -14.51 12.74 -1.55
N GLY A 65 -14.37 13.31 -0.34
CA GLY A 65 -15.47 13.53 0.62
C GLY A 65 -15.39 12.72 1.91
N SER A 66 -14.45 11.76 2.01
CA SER A 66 -14.25 10.93 3.22
C SER A 66 -13.01 11.32 4.04
N GLN A 67 -12.36 12.44 3.71
CA GLN A 67 -11.20 12.94 4.43
C GLN A 67 -11.71 13.82 5.59
N PRO A 68 -11.50 13.43 6.86
CA PRO A 68 -11.89 14.30 7.97
C PRO A 68 -11.04 15.58 7.94
N GLU A 69 -11.69 16.74 8.13
CA GLU A 69 -11.06 18.06 8.23
C GLU A 69 -10.09 18.17 9.42
#